data_AF-A0AB38IBH1-F1
#
_entry.id   AF-A0AB38IBH1-F1
#
_cell.length_a   1.000
_cell.length_b   1.000
_cell.length_c   1.000
_cell.angle_alpha   90.00
_cell.angle_beta   90.00
_cell.angle_gamma   90.00
#
_symmetry.space_group_name_H-M   'P 1'
#
loop_
_entity.id
_entity.type
_entity.pdbx_description
1 polymer ?
#
loop_
_entity_poly.entity_id
_entity_poly.type
_entity_poly.pdbx_seq_one_letter_code
_entity_poly.pdbx_strand_id
1 'polypeptide(L)' 'MKEGGKAQILEQKTSDDETLPREERERLWRIENAEAIAEQHEYVAKHGLPFAKYRQF' A
#
# COMPACT_ATOMS: atom_id res chain seq x y z
N MET A 1 -39.68 7.18 -8.31
CA MET A 1 -38.61 6.87 -9.28
C MET A 1 -37.34 7.50 -8.71
N LYS A 2 -36.48 6.71 -8.04
CA LYS A 2 -35.27 7.26 -7.40
C LYS A 2 -34.25 7.57 -8.47
N GLU A 3 -33.79 8.81 -8.48
CA GLU A 3 -32.82 9.33 -9.41
C GLU A 3 -31.50 8.54 -9.38
N GLY A 4 -31.01 8.20 -10.57
CA GLY A 4 -29.68 8.66 -10.96
C GLY A 4 -28.51 8.32 -10.04
N GLY A 5 -28.51 7.14 -9.43
CA GLY A 5 -27.30 6.55 -8.84
C GLY A 5 -26.34 6.12 -9.95
N LYS A 6 -25.89 7.05 -10.81
CA LYS A 6 -24.66 6.85 -11.57
C LYS A 6 -23.58 6.72 -10.50
N ALA A 7 -23.28 5.48 -10.14
CA ALA A 7 -22.09 5.12 -9.41
C ALA A 7 -20.95 5.83 -10.13
N GLN A 8 -20.48 6.92 -9.54
CA GLN A 8 -19.15 7.41 -9.81
C GLN A 8 -18.25 6.32 -9.26
N ILE A 9 -18.04 5.28 -10.06
CA ILE A 9 -16.82 4.48 -10.00
C ILE A 9 -15.76 5.48 -10.43
N LEU A 10 -15.35 6.33 -9.47
CA LEU A 10 -14.17 7.13 -9.61
C LEU A 10 -13.09 6.09 -9.78
N GLU A 11 -12.52 6.01 -10.98
CA GLU A 11 -11.35 5.19 -11.27
C GLU A 11 -10.27 5.61 -10.27
N GLN A 12 -10.21 4.90 -9.14
CA GLN A 12 -9.28 5.20 -8.08
C GLN A 12 -7.92 4.83 -8.64
N LYS A 13 -7.18 5.87 -9.01
CA LYS A 13 -5.80 5.78 -9.45
C LYS A 13 -5.00 5.09 -8.34
N THR A 14 -4.42 3.94 -8.67
CA THR A 14 -3.58 3.16 -7.76
C THR A 14 -2.10 3.39 -8.06
N SER A 15 -1.20 2.87 -7.22
CA SER A 15 0.23 2.88 -7.52
C SER A 15 0.59 2.22 -8.86
N ASP A 16 -0.27 1.33 -9.36
CA ASP A 16 -0.02 0.54 -10.56
C ASP A 16 -0.46 1.25 -11.85
N ASP A 17 -1.12 2.41 -11.75
CA ASP A 17 -1.54 3.19 -12.91
C ASP A 17 -0.32 3.79 -13.64
N GLU A 18 0.08 3.15 -14.75
CA GLU A 18 1.22 3.56 -15.57
C GLU A 18 1.06 4.94 -16.24
N THR A 19 -0.16 5.49 -16.27
CA THR A 19 -0.39 6.85 -16.79
C THR A 19 0.08 7.94 -15.85
N LEU A 20 0.42 7.60 -14.60
CA LEU A 20 0.88 8.53 -13.58
C LEU A 20 2.40 8.73 -13.62
N PRO A 21 2.88 9.95 -13.29
CA PRO A 21 4.29 10.17 -12.98
C PRO A 21 4.78 9.23 -11.87
N ARG A 22 6.07 8.88 -11.93
CA ARG A 22 6.70 7.97 -10.97
C ARG A 22 6.50 8.44 -9.54
N GLU A 23 6.62 9.74 -9.29
CA GLU A 23 6.48 10.36 -7.97
C GLU A 23 5.07 10.16 -7.39
N GLU A 24 4.04 10.22 -8.23
CA GLU A 24 2.66 10.02 -7.79
C GLU A 24 2.38 8.55 -7.51
N ARG A 25 2.90 7.64 -8.33
CA ARG A 25 2.82 6.19 -8.05
C ARG A 25 3.52 5.84 -6.75
N GLU A 26 4.68 6.42 -6.47
CA GLU A 26 5.39 6.25 -5.19
C GLU A 26 4.59 6.80 -4.01
N ARG A 27 3.90 7.94 -4.17
CA ARG A 27 3.02 8.50 -3.14
C ARG A 27 1.86 7.55 -2.84
N LEU A 28 1.17 7.07 -3.89
CA LEU A 28 0.05 6.14 -3.76
C LEU A 28 0.49 4.83 -3.13
N TRP A 29 1.63 4.28 -3.57
CA TRP A 29 2.19 3.04 -3.01
C TRP A 29 2.43 3.14 -1.50
N ARG A 30 2.99 4.25 -1.02
CA ARG A 30 3.22 4.48 0.42
C ARG A 30 1.92 4.53 1.21
N ILE A 31 0.86 5.12 0.64
CA ILE A 31 -0.45 5.20 1.27
C ILE A 31 -1.09 3.81 1.33
N GLU A 32 -1.10 3.12 0.19
CA GLU A 32 -1.69 1.77 0.05
C GLU A 32 -1.00 0.75 0.96
N ASN A 33 0.32 0.86 1.15
CA ASN A 33 1.09 -0.10 1.94
C ASN A 33 1.32 0.33 3.41
N ALA A 34 0.81 1.49 3.84
CA ALA A 34 1.09 2.05 5.17
C ALA A 34 0.69 1.10 6.30
N GLU A 35 -0.49 0.49 6.22
CA GLU A 35 -1.01 -0.44 7.22
C GLU A 35 -0.19 -1.74 7.27
N ALA A 36 0.07 -2.35 6.11
CA ALA A 36 0.86 -3.57 6.02
C ALA A 36 2.29 -3.38 6.54
N ILE A 37 2.91 -2.22 6.27
CA ILE A 37 4.23 -1.87 6.80
C ILE A 37 4.16 -1.73 8.34
N ALA A 38 3.12 -1.08 8.86
CA ALA A 38 2.95 -0.92 10.31
C ALA A 38 2.75 -2.27 11.01
N GLU A 39 1.92 -3.16 10.45
CA GLU A 39 1.72 -4.52 10.95
C GLU A 39 3.03 -5.31 10.94
N GLN A 40 3.78 -5.25 9.84
CA GLN A 40 5.06 -5.95 9.74
C GLN A 40 6.11 -5.40 10.72
N HIS A 41 6.14 -4.09 10.96
CA HIS A 41 6.99 -3.50 12.00
C HIS A 41 6.62 -4.00 13.39
N GLU A 42 5.33 -4.09 13.71
CA GLU A 42 4.86 -4.62 14.99
C GLU A 42 5.22 -6.10 15.15
N TYR A 43 5.08 -6.90 14.09
CA TYR A 43 5.49 -8.30 14.09
C TYR A 43 6.99 -8.44 14.40
N VAL A 44 7.84 -7.67 13.72
CA VAL A 44 9.29 -7.68 13.97
C VAL A 44 9.61 -7.24 15.40
N ALA A 45 8.90 -6.24 15.95
CA ALA A 45 9.08 -5.81 17.33
C ALA A 45 8.74 -6.92 18.35
N LYS A 46 7.71 -7.72 18.08
CA LYS A 46 7.25 -8.81 18.95
C LYS A 46 8.07 -10.10 18.80
N HIS A 47 8.50 -10.42 17.59
CA HIS A 47 9.05 -11.74 17.24
C HIS A 47 10.51 -11.71 16.80
N GLY A 48 11.09 -10.52 16.63
CA GLY A 48 12.42 -10.34 16.06
C GLY A 48 12.41 -10.42 14.52
N LEU A 49 13.57 -10.21 13.92
CA LEU A 49 13.72 -10.25 12.46
C LEU A 49 13.49 -11.68 11.93
N PRO A 50 12.57 -11.87 10.97
CA PRO A 50 12.48 -13.11 10.22
C PRO A 50 13.84 -13.47 9.63
N PHE A 51 14.19 -14.76 9.67
CA PHE A 51 15.43 -15.25 9.07
C PHE A 51 16.73 -14.62 9.61
N ALA A 52 16.70 -14.02 10.82
CA ALA A 52 17.89 -13.42 11.44
C ALA A 52 19.11 -14.35 11.46
N LYS A 53 18.90 -15.67 11.58
CA LYS A 53 19.95 -16.72 11.52
C LYS A 53 20.77 -16.76 10.23
N TYR A 54 20.30 -16.15 9.15
CA TYR A 54 20.99 -16.07 7.86
C TYR A 54 21.64 -14.70 7.61
N ARG A 55 21.52 -13.73 8.53
CA ARG A 55 22.14 -12.42 8.40
C ARG A 55 23.65 -12.55 8.59
N GLN A 56 24.45 -12.16 7.60
CA GLN A 56 25.92 -12.30 7.61
C GLN A 56 26.68 -11.09 8.22
N PHE A 57 26.01 -10.22 8.98
CA PHE A 57 26.58 -9.00 9.56
C PHE A 57 25.93 -8.62 10.89
#